data_AF-A0A381KMP6-F1
#
_entry.id   AF-A0A381KMP6-F1
#
_cell.length_a   1.000
_cell.length_b   1.000
_cell.length_c   1.000
_cell.angle_alpha   90.00
_cell.angle_beta   90.00
_cell.angle_gamma   90.00
#
_symmetry.space_group_name_H-M   'P 1'
#
loop_
_entity.id
_entity.type
_entity.pdbx_description
1 polymer ?
#
loop_
_entity_poly.entity_id
_entity_poly.type
_entity_poly.pdbx_seq_one_letter_code
_entity_poly.pdbx_strand_id
1 'polypeptide(L)'
;MLLEKLRKEVLQASLDLLNYNLVTLTGGNVSGRDEQTGYIAITPSGMDYRNLTPSDIVIVDVDGNIIDGKWKASVDLSDHLYIYKHREDINSIIHTHSTYSSCFAILNEPIECASTTLANEVGGSVPVAKFRHQHLKRWENVLLKQLVTKEHVF
;
A
#
# COMPACT_ATOMS: atom_id res chain seq x y z
N MET A 1 -22.12 4.15 -7.43
CA MET A 1 -20.75 3.59 -7.37
C MET A 1 -20.60 2.91 -6.03
N LEU A 2 -20.09 1.69 -6.00
CA LEU A 2 -19.91 0.95 -4.74
C LEU A 2 -18.83 1.62 -3.88
N LEU A 3 -19.04 1.73 -2.56
CA LEU A 3 -18.07 2.29 -1.60
C LEU A 3 -17.55 3.69 -1.99
N GLU A 4 -18.45 4.60 -2.38
CA GLU A 4 -18.08 5.95 -2.85
C GLU A 4 -17.20 6.73 -1.88
N LYS A 5 -17.48 6.65 -0.57
CA LYS A 5 -16.68 7.33 0.46
C LYS A 5 -15.24 6.82 0.46
N LEU A 6 -15.05 5.51 0.54
CA LEU A 6 -13.72 4.88 0.58
C LEU A 6 -12.91 5.17 -0.69
N ARG A 7 -13.58 5.17 -1.85
CA ARG A 7 -12.94 5.56 -3.13
C ARG A 7 -12.41 7.00 -3.10
N LYS A 8 -13.15 7.93 -2.49
CA LYS A 8 -12.69 9.32 -2.33
C LYS A 8 -11.52 9.43 -1.37
N GLU A 9 -11.52 8.66 -0.28
CA GLU A 9 -10.41 8.63 0.69
C GLU A 9 -9.13 8.05 0.06
N VAL A 10 -9.23 6.94 -0.66
CA VAL A 10 -8.10 6.35 -1.41
C VAL A 10 -7.60 7.33 -2.47
N LEU A 11 -8.49 7.99 -3.21
CA LEU A 11 -8.09 9.01 -4.18
C LEU A 11 -7.36 10.18 -3.52
N GLN A 12 -7.88 10.70 -2.41
CA GLN A 12 -7.27 11.82 -1.71
C GLN A 12 -5.86 11.48 -1.24
N ALA A 13 -5.68 10.34 -0.57
CA ALA A 13 -4.37 9.87 -0.15
C ALA A 13 -3.41 9.67 -1.34
N SER A 14 -3.93 9.22 -2.47
CA SER A 14 -3.15 9.07 -3.71
C SER A 14 -2.67 10.41 -4.28
N LEU A 15 -3.51 11.45 -4.22
CA LEU A 15 -3.13 12.82 -4.60
C LEU A 15 -2.15 13.42 -3.60
N ASP A 16 -2.28 13.11 -2.31
CA ASP A 16 -1.36 13.56 -1.27
C ASP A 16 0.05 12.97 -1.46
N LEU A 17 0.17 11.72 -1.91
CA LEU A 17 1.48 11.15 -2.31
C LEU A 17 2.20 12.01 -3.35
N LEU A 18 1.46 12.53 -4.34
CA LEU A 18 2.00 13.43 -5.35
C LEU A 18 2.35 14.79 -4.74
N ASN A 19 1.43 15.38 -3.97
CA ASN A 19 1.61 16.69 -3.34
C ASN A 19 2.85 16.73 -2.41
N TYR A 20 3.10 15.64 -1.69
CA TYR A 20 4.24 15.51 -0.77
C TYR A 20 5.51 14.94 -1.43
N ASN A 21 5.52 14.75 -2.76
CA ASN A 21 6.65 14.20 -3.52
C ASN A 21 7.13 12.83 -3.01
N LEU A 22 6.19 11.97 -2.59
CA LEU A 22 6.47 10.61 -2.10
C LEU A 22 6.48 9.56 -3.23
N VAL A 23 6.01 9.94 -4.42
CA VAL A 23 6.01 9.11 -5.64
C VAL A 23 6.41 9.93 -6.86
N THR A 24 6.85 9.25 -7.92
CA THR A 24 7.06 9.84 -9.24
C THR A 24 6.27 9.04 -10.28
N LEU A 25 5.81 9.73 -11.33
CA LEU A 25 5.00 9.14 -12.40
C LEU A 25 3.79 8.36 -11.85
N THR A 26 3.70 7.07 -12.16
CA THR A 26 2.62 6.15 -11.76
C THR A 26 3.08 5.16 -10.69
N GLY A 27 4.20 5.45 -10.01
CA GLY A 27 4.73 4.62 -8.93
C GLY A 27 3.91 4.71 -7.64
N GLY A 28 4.13 3.76 -6.73
CA GLY A 28 3.33 3.63 -5.51
C GLY A 28 1.90 3.16 -5.78
N ASN A 29 1.13 2.99 -4.71
CA ASN A 29 -0.30 2.72 -4.76
C ASN A 29 -0.92 2.86 -3.37
N VAL A 30 -2.25 3.03 -3.36
CA VAL A 30 -3.00 3.20 -2.12
C VAL A 30 -4.18 2.25 -2.13
N SER A 31 -4.48 1.67 -0.98
CA SER A 31 -5.71 0.93 -0.77
C SER A 31 -6.32 1.20 0.60
N GLY A 32 -7.62 0.95 0.72
CA GLY A 32 -8.32 0.89 1.98
C GLY A 32 -9.29 -0.29 2.00
N ARG A 33 -9.55 -0.84 3.18
CA ARG A 33 -10.50 -1.93 3.44
C ARG A 33 -11.75 -1.37 4.09
N ASP A 34 -12.91 -1.71 3.54
CA ASP A 34 -14.19 -1.41 4.15
C ASP A 34 -14.47 -2.39 5.29
N GLU A 35 -14.69 -1.88 6.50
CA GLU A 35 -14.90 -2.72 7.69
C GLU A 35 -16.21 -3.52 7.67
N GLN A 36 -17.22 -3.06 6.94
CA GLN A 36 -18.54 -3.70 6.92
C GLN A 36 -18.58 -4.89 5.97
N THR A 37 -17.98 -4.74 4.79
CA THR A 37 -18.02 -5.74 3.71
C THR A 37 -16.73 -6.54 3.58
N GLY A 38 -15.61 -6.04 4.12
CA GLY A 38 -14.28 -6.59 3.90
C GLY A 38 -13.72 -6.32 2.49
N TYR A 39 -14.44 -5.58 1.64
CA TYR A 39 -13.98 -5.23 0.30
C TYR A 39 -12.84 -4.22 0.36
N ILE A 40 -11.96 -4.29 -0.64
CA ILE A 40 -10.77 -3.46 -0.74
C ILE A 40 -10.95 -2.49 -1.91
N ALA A 41 -10.84 -1.19 -1.64
CA ALA A 41 -10.66 -0.17 -2.66
C ALA A 41 -9.17 0.03 -2.91
N ILE A 42 -8.71 -0.01 -4.16
CA ILE A 42 -7.30 0.14 -4.53
C ILE A 42 -7.12 0.96 -5.81
N THR A 43 -6.01 1.70 -5.91
CA THR A 43 -5.68 2.45 -7.12
C THR A 43 -5.54 1.53 -8.35
N PRO A 44 -5.91 2.03 -9.55
CA PRO A 44 -5.74 1.27 -10.79
C PRO A 44 -4.27 1.22 -11.23
N SER A 45 -3.91 0.19 -11.99
CA SER A 45 -2.55 0.00 -12.48
C SER A 45 -2.17 1.04 -13.54
N GLY A 46 -1.04 1.72 -13.33
CA GLY A 46 -0.34 2.49 -14.38
C GLY A 46 -1.05 3.77 -14.84
N MET A 47 -1.99 4.29 -14.05
CA MET A 47 -2.66 5.56 -14.34
C MET A 47 -1.98 6.73 -13.63
N ASP A 48 -1.96 7.88 -14.30
CA ASP A 48 -1.49 9.14 -13.71
C ASP A 48 -2.45 9.60 -12.60
N TYR A 49 -1.91 9.79 -11.39
CA TYR A 49 -2.66 10.24 -10.22
C TYR A 49 -3.47 11.51 -10.46
N ARG A 50 -2.96 12.45 -11.28
CA ARG A 50 -3.62 13.73 -11.57
C ARG A 50 -4.92 13.58 -12.37
N ASN A 51 -5.08 12.46 -13.05
CA ASN A 51 -6.24 12.16 -13.88
C ASN A 51 -7.21 11.18 -13.21
N LEU A 52 -6.89 10.68 -12.01
CA LEU A 52 -7.77 9.74 -11.32
C LEU A 52 -9.03 10.44 -10.83
N THR A 53 -10.16 9.77 -11.03
CA THR A 53 -11.44 10.10 -10.41
C THR A 53 -11.84 9.01 -9.42
N PRO A 54 -12.79 9.24 -8.51
CA PRO A 54 -13.27 8.20 -7.60
C PRO A 54 -13.78 6.95 -8.33
N SER A 55 -14.29 7.10 -9.56
CA SER A 55 -14.77 6.01 -10.41
C SER A 55 -13.67 5.13 -11.00
N ASP A 56 -12.42 5.61 -11.00
CA ASP A 56 -11.28 4.87 -11.51
C ASP A 56 -10.61 3.98 -10.45
N ILE A 57 -10.91 4.20 -9.17
CA ILE A 57 -10.53 3.29 -8.08
C ILE A 57 -11.19 1.92 -8.33
N VAL A 58 -10.54 0.83 -7.97
CA VAL A 58 -11.05 -0.53 -8.21
C VAL A 58 -11.47 -1.13 -6.88
N ILE A 59 -12.68 -1.69 -6.81
CA ILE A 59 -13.14 -2.47 -5.67
C ILE A 59 -12.92 -3.94 -5.97
N VAL A 60 -12.23 -4.63 -5.07
CA VAL A 60 -12.00 -6.07 -5.12
C VAL A 60 -12.45 -6.75 -3.83
N ASP A 61 -12.74 -8.03 -3.89
CA ASP A 61 -12.88 -8.87 -2.69
C ASP A 61 -11.50 -9.31 -2.15
N VAL A 62 -11.52 -10.03 -1.02
CA VAL A 62 -10.30 -10.55 -0.38
C VAL A 62 -9.52 -11.53 -1.25
N ASP A 63 -10.16 -12.16 -2.24
CA ASP A 63 -9.52 -13.09 -3.17
C ASP A 63 -9.00 -12.40 -4.44
N GLY A 64 -9.21 -11.09 -4.55
CA GLY A 64 -8.73 -10.25 -5.64
C GLY A 64 -9.65 -10.24 -6.86
N ASN A 65 -10.88 -10.75 -6.74
CA ASN A 65 -11.87 -10.62 -7.80
C ASN A 65 -12.40 -9.18 -7.83
N ILE A 66 -12.51 -8.59 -9.02
CA ILE A 66 -13.07 -7.25 -9.19
C ILE A 66 -14.58 -7.30 -8.94
N ILE A 67 -15.04 -6.56 -7.93
CA ILE A 67 -16.45 -6.42 -7.56
C ILE A 67 -17.07 -5.19 -8.23
N ASP A 68 -16.34 -4.09 -8.30
CA ASP A 68 -16.78 -2.87 -8.97
C ASP A 68 -15.60 -2.05 -9.52
N GLY A 69 -15.57 -1.81 -10.82
CA GLY A 69 -14.52 -1.05 -11.50
C GLY A 69 -14.30 -1.51 -12.93
N LYS A 70 -13.82 -0.60 -13.78
CA LYS A 70 -13.54 -0.86 -15.21
C LYS A 70 -12.05 -1.10 -15.50
N TRP A 71 -11.18 -0.79 -14.54
CA TRP A 71 -9.73 -0.86 -14.69
C TRP A 71 -9.14 -2.09 -14.01
N LYS A 72 -7.93 -2.44 -14.45
CA LYS A 72 -7.10 -3.40 -13.74
C LYS A 72 -6.62 -2.75 -12.43
N ALA A 73 -6.77 -3.46 -11.31
CA ALA A 73 -6.19 -3.07 -10.02
C ALA A 73 -4.65 -2.99 -10.09
N SER A 74 -4.04 -2.31 -9.13
CA SER A 74 -2.58 -2.22 -8.98
C SER A 74 -1.89 -3.58 -9.14
N VAL A 75 -0.68 -3.55 -9.71
CA VAL A 75 0.20 -4.72 -9.82
C VAL A 75 0.62 -5.27 -8.45
N ASP A 76 0.56 -4.46 -7.40
CA ASP A 76 0.89 -4.83 -6.01
C ASP A 76 -0.33 -5.34 -5.22
N LEU A 77 -1.48 -5.56 -5.88
CA LEU A 77 -2.70 -6.02 -5.22
C LEU A 77 -2.47 -7.27 -4.36
N SER A 78 -1.67 -8.23 -4.84
CA SER A 78 -1.40 -9.47 -4.10
C SER A 78 -0.78 -9.21 -2.73
N ASP A 79 0.09 -8.21 -2.62
CA ASP A 79 0.78 -7.88 -1.37
C ASP A 79 -0.19 -7.20 -0.39
N HIS A 80 -1.05 -6.32 -0.90
CA HIS A 80 -2.10 -5.68 -0.11
C HIS A 80 -3.10 -6.70 0.46
N LEU A 81 -3.63 -7.59 -0.39
CA LEU A 81 -4.54 -8.65 0.04
C LEU A 81 -3.88 -9.58 1.04
N TYR A 82 -2.59 -9.88 0.86
CA TYR A 82 -1.85 -10.70 1.79
C TYR A 82 -1.82 -10.09 3.20
N ILE A 83 -1.53 -8.79 3.28
CA ILE A 83 -1.52 -8.06 4.56
C ILE A 83 -2.93 -8.02 5.16
N TYR A 84 -3.95 -7.63 4.39
CA TYR A 84 -5.33 -7.56 4.90
C TYR A 84 -5.86 -8.90 5.40
N LYS A 85 -5.45 -10.03 4.79
CA LYS A 85 -5.83 -11.39 5.22
C LYS A 85 -5.24 -11.79 6.57
N HIS A 86 -4.14 -11.16 6.99
CA HIS A 86 -3.38 -11.59 8.16
C HIS A 86 -3.24 -10.50 9.24
N ARG A 87 -3.67 -9.27 8.95
CA ARG A 87 -3.69 -8.13 9.86
C ARG A 87 -5.08 -7.48 9.83
N GLU A 88 -5.94 -7.95 10.72
CA GLU A 88 -7.30 -7.39 10.90
C GLU A 88 -7.28 -5.97 11.47
N ASP A 89 -6.17 -5.54 12.07
CA ASP A 89 -5.95 -4.20 12.59
C ASP A 89 -5.51 -3.17 11.52
N ILE A 90 -5.15 -3.62 10.31
CA ILE A 90 -4.77 -2.74 9.20
C ILE A 90 -5.96 -2.51 8.27
N ASN A 91 -6.39 -1.25 8.16
CA ASN A 91 -7.50 -0.83 7.29
C ASN A 91 -7.05 -0.03 6.05
N SER A 92 -5.79 0.36 5.96
CA SER A 92 -5.25 1.05 4.79
C SER A 92 -3.78 0.73 4.59
N ILE A 93 -3.34 0.76 3.34
CA ILE A 93 -1.96 0.51 2.94
C ILE A 93 -1.57 1.56 1.90
N ILE A 94 -0.42 2.19 2.13
CA ILE A 94 0.17 3.20 1.26
C ILE A 94 1.57 2.73 0.88
N HIS A 95 1.74 2.39 -0.40
CA HIS A 95 3.03 2.05 -0.98
C HIS A 95 3.65 3.28 -1.65
N THR A 96 4.89 3.61 -1.32
CA THR A 96 5.59 4.80 -1.82
C THR A 96 6.94 4.43 -2.43
N HIS A 97 7.42 5.26 -3.35
CA HIS A 97 8.80 5.21 -3.85
C HIS A 97 9.54 6.46 -3.38
N SER A 98 9.42 6.79 -2.08
CA SER A 98 10.01 7.99 -1.51
C SER A 98 11.54 7.88 -1.49
N THR A 99 12.23 8.98 -1.81
CA THR A 99 13.66 8.98 -2.13
C THR A 99 14.52 8.33 -1.05
N TYR A 100 14.42 8.80 0.20
CA TYR A 100 15.30 8.35 1.28
C TYR A 100 14.99 6.91 1.70
N SER A 101 13.72 6.55 1.88
CA SER A 101 13.32 5.17 2.20
C SER A 101 13.77 4.19 1.12
N SER A 102 13.65 4.57 -0.15
CA SER A 102 14.13 3.75 -1.27
C SER A 102 15.65 3.56 -1.24
N CYS A 103 16.42 4.58 -0.85
CA CYS A 103 17.87 4.44 -0.66
C CYS A 103 18.21 3.38 0.40
N PHE A 104 17.57 3.43 1.57
CA PHE A 104 17.77 2.42 2.62
C PHE A 104 17.39 1.01 2.15
N ALA A 105 16.27 0.87 1.44
CA ALA A 105 15.83 -0.42 0.88
C ALA A 105 16.85 -0.98 -0.14
N ILE A 106 17.36 -0.14 -1.05
CA ILE A 106 18.37 -0.54 -2.06
C ILE A 106 19.69 -0.94 -1.41
N LEU A 107 20.11 -0.23 -0.36
CA LEU A 107 21.31 -0.57 0.42
C LEU A 107 21.10 -1.80 1.32
N ASN A 108 19.85 -2.27 1.45
CA ASN A 108 19.45 -3.33 2.38
C ASN A 108 19.83 -2.99 3.84
N GLU A 109 19.64 -1.71 4.19
CA GLU A 109 19.93 -1.16 5.52
C GLU A 109 18.62 -0.80 6.24
N PRO A 110 18.36 -1.33 7.44
CA PRO A 110 17.20 -0.91 8.23
C PRO A 110 17.32 0.57 8.64
N ILE A 111 16.19 1.26 8.76
CA ILE A 111 16.17 2.59 9.39
C ILE A 111 16.10 2.39 10.90
N GLU A 112 17.19 2.69 11.59
CA GLU A 112 17.23 2.64 13.05
C GLU A 112 16.32 3.70 13.69
N CYS A 113 15.84 3.43 14.90
CA CYS A 113 14.98 4.34 15.65
C CYS A 113 15.77 5.55 16.19
N ALA A 114 16.14 6.47 15.31
CA ALA A 114 17.05 7.58 15.61
C ALA A 114 16.34 8.92 15.89
N SER A 115 15.01 8.97 15.86
CA SER A 115 14.24 10.18 16.15
C SER A 115 12.99 9.89 16.98
N THR A 116 12.56 10.88 17.76
CA THR A 116 11.31 10.81 18.53
C THR A 116 10.08 10.69 17.63
N THR A 117 10.10 11.32 16.45
CA THR A 117 9.05 11.17 15.45
C THR A 117 8.93 9.72 15.00
N LEU A 118 10.05 9.07 14.64
CA LEU A 118 10.01 7.67 14.22
C LEU A 118 9.55 6.74 15.35
N ALA A 119 9.98 7.02 16.59
CA ALA A 119 9.53 6.27 17.76
C ALA A 119 8.01 6.39 17.98
N ASN A 120 7.43 7.59 17.79
CA ASN A 120 6.01 7.83 17.99
C ASN A 120 5.14 7.23 16.87
N GLU A 121 5.55 7.40 15.61
CA GLU A 121 4.75 6.99 14.45
C GLU A 121 4.91 5.51 14.10
N VAL A 122 6.07 4.91 14.37
CA VAL A 122 6.38 3.53 13.95
C VAL A 122 6.65 2.59 15.13
N GLY A 123 6.96 3.12 16.31
CA GLY A 123 7.23 2.32 17.50
C GLY A 123 8.63 1.68 17.53
N GLY A 124 9.54 2.06 16.63
CA GLY A 124 10.91 1.52 16.60
C GLY A 124 11.60 1.65 15.25
N SER A 125 12.59 0.77 15.01
CA SER A 125 13.28 0.72 13.72
C SER A 125 12.33 0.28 12.60
N VAL A 126 12.66 0.56 11.34
CA VAL A 126 11.94 0.02 10.17
C VAL A 126 12.83 -1.03 9.50
N PRO A 127 12.39 -2.29 9.41
CA PRO A 127 13.17 -3.33 8.75
C PRO A 127 13.07 -3.18 7.22
N VAL A 128 14.05 -3.74 6.51
CA VAL A 128 14.02 -3.89 5.05
C VAL A 128 13.57 -5.31 4.69
N ALA A 129 12.61 -5.41 3.79
CA ALA A 129 12.21 -6.67 3.19
C ALA A 129 13.26 -7.16 2.20
N LYS A 130 13.46 -8.48 2.12
CA LYS A 130 14.40 -9.05 1.15
C LYS A 130 13.96 -8.75 -0.27
N PHE A 131 14.88 -8.29 -1.13
CA PHE A 131 14.57 -8.06 -2.53
C PHE A 131 13.99 -9.32 -3.20
N ARG A 132 12.94 -9.13 -4.00
CA ARG A 132 12.41 -10.18 -4.85
C ARG A 132 11.68 -9.61 -6.06
N HIS A 133 11.72 -10.35 -7.16
CA HIS A 133 10.91 -10.01 -8.32
C HIS A 133 9.41 -10.15 -8.01
N GLN A 134 8.61 -9.20 -8.51
CA GLN A 134 7.17 -9.07 -8.31
C GLN A 134 6.33 -10.30 -8.78
N HIS A 135 6.89 -11.19 -9.61
CA HIS A 135 6.13 -12.28 -10.25
C HIS A 135 6.30 -13.67 -9.61
N LEU A 136 7.07 -13.81 -8.53
CA LEU A 136 7.26 -15.11 -7.88
C LEU A 136 6.13 -15.36 -6.85
N LYS A 137 5.59 -16.58 -6.71
CA LYS A 137 4.36 -16.82 -5.90
C LYS A 137 4.59 -17.11 -4.40
N ARG A 138 5.84 -17.13 -3.92
CA ARG A 138 6.18 -17.54 -2.54
C ARG A 138 6.61 -16.34 -1.69
N TRP A 139 5.67 -15.58 -1.12
CA TRP A 139 5.98 -14.45 -0.21
C TRP A 139 5.34 -14.54 1.17
N GLU A 140 4.39 -15.44 1.36
CA GLU A 140 3.46 -15.37 2.48
C GLU A 140 4.21 -15.22 3.83
N ASN A 141 5.30 -15.94 4.04
CA ASN A 141 5.96 -15.93 5.36
C ASN A 141 6.97 -14.81 5.67
N VAL A 142 7.36 -13.93 4.73
CA VAL A 142 8.45 -12.94 4.99
C VAL A 142 7.89 -11.55 5.33
N LEU A 143 6.94 -11.05 4.54
CA LEU A 143 6.26 -9.76 4.79
C LEU A 143 5.58 -9.74 6.16
N LEU A 144 4.87 -10.81 6.52
CA LEU A 144 4.23 -10.89 7.82
C LEU A 144 5.21 -10.91 8.98
N LYS A 145 6.31 -11.67 8.92
CA LYS A 145 7.28 -11.70 10.02
C LYS A 145 7.86 -10.32 10.34
N GLN A 146 7.91 -9.42 9.36
CA GLN A 146 8.39 -8.06 9.52
C GLN A 146 7.27 -7.08 9.89
N LEU A 147 6.03 -7.36 9.50
CA LEU A 147 4.82 -6.60 9.86
C LEU A 147 4.18 -7.07 11.18
N VAL A 148 4.51 -8.22 11.76
CA VAL A 148 3.85 -8.76 12.98
C VAL A 148 3.88 -7.79 14.17
N THR A 149 4.80 -6.82 14.19
CA THR A 149 4.89 -5.80 15.25
C THR A 149 4.98 -4.37 14.74
N LYS A 150 4.84 -4.12 13.42
CA LYS A 150 5.13 -2.81 12.81
C LYS A 150 4.10 -2.43 11.75
N GLU A 151 3.75 -1.16 11.70
CA GLU A 151 2.86 -0.57 10.70
C GLU A 151 3.61 -0.17 9.41
N HIS A 152 4.95 -0.18 9.45
CA HIS A 152 5.81 0.28 8.36
C HIS A 152 6.94 -0.72 8.09
N VAL A 153 7.15 -1.03 6.80
CA VAL A 153 8.24 -1.86 6.26
C VAL A 153 8.63 -1.27 4.90
N PHE A 154 9.92 -1.30 4.56
CA PHE A 154 10.42 -0.91 3.24
C PHE A 154 10.70 -2.13 2.35
#